data_AF-A0AAI9N414-F1
#
_entry.id   AF-A0AAI9N414-F1
#
_cell.length_a   1.000
_cell.length_b   1.000
_cell.length_c   1.000
_cell.angle_alpha   90.00
_cell.angle_beta   90.00
_cell.angle_gamma   90.00
#
_symmetry.space_group_name_H-M   'P 1'
#
loop_
_entity.id
_entity.type
_entity.pdbx_description
1 polymer ?
#
loop_
_entity_poly.entity_id
_entity_poly.type
_entity_poly.pdbx_seq_one_letter_code
_entity_poly.pdbx_strand_id
1 'polypeptide(L)'
;MSSALVVAAIGAAAYACLARPEAPAGPAPVVYGAPADASRIQRGQYLAKAADCIACHTVAGGKPFAGGLAFQLPFGTLYSSNITADKTTGIGNWSDDDFVRALHEGVRKDGQHLYPAFPYTSYTQLSRDDVLAIKAYLFSLPTVTQETRKPELSFPFNQRWAMGFWNAAFFRSERFKPAPDKSAQWNTGAYLAIALAHCTECHTPRNIGFALNQARELSGADVNGWHAPNITSDPVHGIGTWTDAQLYQYLRSGHADGRGSAGGPMGEAVENSLQYLDPKDIQAIMSYLRGVSPQVGDKPTSINARPPAVTTSMAYSPSPQTPSHLQAGLKLFEASCASCHQWNGQGPQTHYAALLGARSVNDRSGQNVVQTILHGARMRIGEHEVFMPAFAAALTDDEVAQLSNYVIFQFGGKQGMVTADMVARQRPH
;
A
#
# COMPACT_ATOMS: atom_id res chain seq x y z
N MET A 1 16.89 2.76 50.05
CA MET A 1 15.50 2.85 49.53
C MET A 1 14.89 1.47 49.68
N SER A 2 13.93 1.32 50.60
CA SER A 2 13.42 0.01 51.02
C SER A 2 12.73 -0.72 49.86
N SER A 3 12.92 -2.04 49.76
CA SER A 3 12.34 -2.89 48.71
C SER A 3 10.82 -2.74 48.55
N ALA A 4 10.12 -2.32 49.62
CA ALA A 4 8.71 -1.96 49.59
C ALA A 4 8.37 -0.78 48.66
N LEU A 5 9.25 0.23 48.55
CA LEU A 5 9.05 1.37 47.64
C LEU A 5 9.23 0.97 46.19
N VAL A 6 10.15 0.04 45.89
CA VAL A 6 10.34 -0.49 44.54
C VAL A 6 9.17 -1.36 44.13
N VAL A 7 8.68 -2.24 45.02
CA VAL A 7 7.48 -3.06 44.77
C VAL A 7 6.23 -2.19 44.64
N ALA A 8 6.09 -1.14 45.45
CA ALA A 8 4.99 -0.19 45.33
C ALA A 8 5.06 0.63 44.04
N ALA A 9 6.25 1.04 43.60
CA ALA A 9 6.45 1.76 42.34
C ALA A 9 6.18 0.86 41.12
N ILE A 10 6.62 -0.39 41.15
CA ILE A 10 6.33 -1.38 40.10
C ILE A 10 4.83 -1.73 40.10
N GLY A 11 4.23 -1.90 41.27
CA GLY A 11 2.80 -2.15 41.43
C GLY A 11 1.95 -0.97 40.97
N ALA A 12 2.37 0.26 41.26
CA ALA A 12 1.70 1.48 40.80
C ALA A 12 1.89 1.70 39.30
N ALA A 13 3.05 1.38 38.72
CA ALA A 13 3.27 1.44 37.28
C ALA A 13 2.47 0.35 36.54
N ALA A 14 2.43 -0.88 37.07
CA ALA A 14 1.60 -1.96 36.54
C ALA A 14 0.11 -1.63 36.65
N TYR A 15 -0.34 -1.09 37.79
CA TYR A 15 -1.71 -0.64 37.98
C TYR A 15 -2.04 0.55 37.09
N ALA A 16 -1.15 1.53 36.92
CA ALA A 16 -1.36 2.66 36.01
C ALA A 16 -1.37 2.25 34.53
N CYS A 17 -0.65 1.18 34.16
CA CYS A 17 -0.70 0.58 32.83
C CYS A 17 -1.99 -0.26 32.62
N LEU A 18 -2.46 -0.97 33.65
CA LEU A 18 -3.67 -1.80 33.60
C LEU A 18 -4.98 -1.02 33.81
N ALA A 19 -4.91 0.11 34.52
CA ALA A 19 -6.03 0.97 34.88
C ALA A 19 -5.97 2.31 34.14
N ARG A 20 -5.33 2.36 32.95
CA ARG A 20 -5.52 3.50 32.06
C ARG A 20 -7.02 3.60 31.78
N PRO A 21 -7.68 4.72 32.11
CA PRO A 21 -9.09 4.89 31.79
C PRO A 21 -9.27 4.66 30.29
N GLU A 22 -10.34 3.95 29.95
CA GLU A 22 -10.76 3.67 28.59
C GLU A 22 -10.64 4.97 27.79
N ALA A 23 -9.75 5.00 26.79
CA ALA A 23 -9.67 6.16 25.91
C ALA A 23 -11.09 6.40 25.38
N PRO A 24 -11.68 7.60 25.56
CA PRO A 24 -13.04 7.86 25.15
C PRO A 24 -13.23 7.43 23.70
N ALA A 25 -14.41 6.89 23.37
CA ALA A 25 -14.79 6.59 22.01
C ALA A 25 -14.58 7.85 21.18
N GLY A 26 -13.44 7.96 20.51
CA GLY A 26 -13.13 9.11 19.68
C GLY A 26 -14.22 9.23 18.62
N PRO A 27 -14.74 10.43 18.33
CA PRO A 27 -15.78 10.57 17.32
C PRO A 27 -15.22 10.11 15.97
N ALA A 28 -15.81 9.06 15.39
CA ALA A 28 -15.53 8.69 14.01
C ALA A 28 -16.28 9.67 13.08
N PRO A 29 -15.64 10.17 12.02
CA PRO A 29 -16.34 10.86 10.96
C PRO A 29 -17.40 9.97 10.29
N VAL A 30 -18.34 10.59 9.60
CA VAL A 30 -19.31 9.87 8.78
C VAL A 30 -18.56 9.15 7.66
N VAL A 31 -18.76 7.84 7.55
CA VAL A 31 -18.28 7.01 6.44
C VAL A 31 -19.49 6.68 5.58
N TYR A 32 -19.50 7.13 4.33
CA TYR A 32 -20.70 7.12 3.50
C TYR A 32 -21.15 5.70 3.14
N GLY A 33 -20.21 4.78 2.87
CA GLY A 33 -20.50 3.38 2.57
C GLY A 33 -20.86 2.52 3.80
N ALA A 34 -20.79 3.11 5.00
CA ALA A 34 -21.24 2.49 6.24
C ALA A 34 -22.03 3.51 7.08
N PRO A 35 -23.26 3.88 6.69
CA PRO A 35 -24.04 4.89 7.38
C PRO A 35 -24.39 4.48 8.81
N ALA A 36 -24.83 5.43 9.63
CA ALA A 36 -25.04 5.23 11.07
C ALA A 36 -26.11 4.18 11.42
N ASP A 37 -27.03 3.90 10.49
CA ASP A 37 -28.08 2.88 10.60
C ASP A 37 -27.64 1.49 10.11
N ALA A 38 -26.45 1.36 9.53
CA ALA A 38 -25.91 0.07 9.13
C ALA A 38 -25.72 -0.84 10.36
N SER A 39 -25.99 -2.14 10.22
CA SER A 39 -25.68 -3.09 11.29
C SER A 39 -24.18 -3.10 11.58
N ARG A 40 -23.79 -3.42 12.82
CA ARG A 40 -22.38 -3.50 13.22
C ARG A 40 -21.54 -4.39 12.29
N ILE A 41 -22.11 -5.51 11.81
CA ILE A 41 -21.45 -6.42 10.88
C ILE A 41 -21.28 -5.78 9.49
N GLN A 42 -22.31 -5.11 8.96
CA GLN A 42 -22.22 -4.41 7.66
C GLN A 42 -21.18 -3.29 7.71
N ARG A 43 -21.19 -2.49 8.78
CA ARG A 43 -20.16 -1.47 9.02
C ARG A 43 -18.77 -2.11 9.09
N GLY A 44 -18.63 -3.19 9.85
CA GLY A 44 -17.39 -3.95 9.95
C GLY A 44 -16.88 -4.49 8.63
N GLN A 45 -17.77 -5.02 7.79
CA GLN A 45 -17.44 -5.50 6.46
C GLN A 45 -16.89 -4.38 5.57
N TYR A 46 -17.54 -3.22 5.60
CA TYR A 46 -17.11 -2.07 4.82
C TYR A 46 -15.73 -1.56 5.29
N LEU A 47 -15.55 -1.42 6.59
CA LEU A 47 -14.30 -0.93 7.18
C LEU A 47 -13.14 -1.92 6.99
N ALA A 48 -13.39 -3.23 7.09
CA ALA A 48 -12.38 -4.26 6.84
C ALA A 48 -11.93 -4.28 5.36
N LYS A 49 -12.84 -3.97 4.43
CA LYS A 49 -12.49 -3.75 3.02
C LYS A 49 -11.70 -2.46 2.85
N ALA A 50 -12.18 -1.34 3.39
CA ALA A 50 -11.49 -0.05 3.30
C ALA A 50 -10.07 -0.12 3.87
N ALA A 51 -9.88 -0.87 4.96
CA ALA A 51 -8.60 -1.09 5.59
C ALA A 51 -7.73 -2.19 4.96
N ASP A 52 -8.20 -2.78 3.87
CA ASP A 52 -7.49 -3.80 3.11
C ASP A 52 -6.98 -4.98 3.95
N CYS A 53 -7.78 -5.40 4.96
CA CYS A 53 -7.36 -6.45 5.88
C CYS A 53 -7.07 -7.78 5.14
N ILE A 54 -7.79 -8.03 4.04
CA ILE A 54 -7.70 -9.27 3.28
C ILE A 54 -6.37 -9.39 2.53
N ALA A 55 -5.81 -8.29 2.01
CA ALA A 55 -4.54 -8.30 1.30
C ALA A 55 -3.40 -8.80 2.19
N CYS A 56 -3.37 -8.37 3.46
CA CYS A 56 -2.33 -8.80 4.39
C CYS A 56 -2.60 -10.19 4.98
N HIS A 57 -3.86 -10.50 5.29
CA HIS A 57 -4.23 -11.70 6.03
C HIS A 57 -4.68 -12.88 5.15
N THR A 58 -4.34 -12.87 3.85
CA THR A 58 -4.64 -13.98 2.94
C THR A 58 -3.46 -14.18 1.99
N VAL A 59 -3.00 -15.43 1.85
CA VAL A 59 -2.02 -15.79 0.82
C VAL A 59 -2.73 -16.12 -0.50
N ALA A 60 -2.05 -15.96 -1.64
CA ALA A 60 -2.59 -16.36 -2.93
C ALA A 60 -3.05 -17.84 -2.91
N GLY A 61 -4.31 -18.09 -3.32
CA GLY A 61 -4.94 -19.42 -3.26
C GLY A 61 -5.27 -19.93 -1.85
N GLY A 62 -5.00 -19.13 -0.80
CA GLY A 62 -5.28 -19.46 0.59
C GLY A 62 -6.72 -19.17 1.00
N LYS A 63 -7.04 -19.54 2.25
CA LYS A 63 -8.33 -19.22 2.86
C LYS A 63 -8.36 -17.77 3.34
N PRO A 64 -9.46 -17.02 3.12
CA PRO A 64 -9.56 -15.63 3.55
C PRO A 64 -9.24 -15.45 5.04
N PHE A 65 -8.43 -14.43 5.36
CA PHE A 65 -8.09 -14.01 6.73
C PHE A 65 -7.28 -15.02 7.57
N ALA A 66 -6.84 -16.13 6.97
CA ALA A 66 -6.07 -17.18 7.64
C ALA A 66 -4.58 -16.86 7.85
N GLY A 67 -4.10 -15.72 7.35
CA GLY A 67 -2.73 -15.25 7.48
C GLY A 67 -1.72 -16.04 6.64
N GLY A 68 -0.44 -15.83 6.96
CA GLY A 68 0.69 -16.52 6.35
C GLY A 68 1.43 -15.75 5.25
N LEU A 69 0.99 -14.52 4.92
CA LEU A 69 1.68 -13.68 3.94
C LEU A 69 3.05 -13.26 4.48
N ALA A 70 4.09 -13.44 3.68
CA ALA A 70 5.45 -13.08 4.02
C ALA A 70 5.74 -11.61 3.68
N PHE A 71 6.22 -10.85 4.67
CA PHE A 71 6.74 -9.50 4.49
C PHE A 71 8.26 -9.54 4.63
N GLN A 72 8.96 -9.40 3.51
CA GLN A 72 10.42 -9.38 3.46
C GLN A 72 10.92 -7.99 3.82
N LEU A 73 11.68 -7.90 4.90
CA LEU A 73 12.32 -6.68 5.38
C LEU A 73 13.84 -6.82 5.25
N PRO A 74 14.60 -5.71 5.23
CA PRO A 74 16.07 -5.77 5.19
C PRO A 74 16.72 -6.54 6.34
N PHE A 75 15.98 -6.77 7.42
CA PHE A 75 16.43 -7.43 8.65
C PHE A 75 15.67 -8.74 8.94
N GLY A 76 14.99 -9.31 7.95
CA GLY A 76 14.34 -10.62 8.04
C GLY A 76 12.88 -10.63 7.57
N THR A 77 12.17 -11.71 7.85
CA THR A 77 10.81 -11.93 7.35
C THR A 77 9.78 -11.94 8.47
N LEU A 78 8.70 -11.17 8.28
CA LEU A 78 7.50 -11.26 9.11
C LEU A 78 6.40 -12.05 8.37
N TYR A 79 5.50 -12.66 9.12
CA TYR A 79 4.34 -13.36 8.56
C TYR A 79 3.05 -12.82 9.15
N SER A 80 2.02 -12.58 8.33
CA SER A 80 0.71 -12.17 8.83
C SER A 80 0.06 -13.28 9.66
N SER A 81 -0.69 -12.88 10.69
CA SER A 81 -1.40 -13.81 11.58
C SER A 81 -2.74 -14.27 11.00
N ASN A 82 -3.26 -15.39 11.49
CA ASN A 82 -4.65 -15.76 11.29
C ASN A 82 -5.55 -14.86 12.16
N ILE A 83 -6.48 -14.14 11.53
CA ILE A 83 -7.43 -13.23 12.22
C ILE A 83 -8.87 -13.73 12.15
N THR A 84 -9.09 -15.00 11.80
CA THR A 84 -10.40 -15.64 11.91
C THR A 84 -10.78 -15.89 13.38
N ALA A 85 -12.06 -16.16 13.65
CA ALA A 85 -12.54 -16.51 14.99
C ALA A 85 -12.16 -17.93 15.45
N ASP A 86 -11.16 -18.56 14.82
CA ASP A 86 -10.57 -19.80 15.31
C ASP A 86 -9.94 -19.60 16.71
N LYS A 87 -10.24 -20.51 17.64
CA LYS A 87 -9.84 -20.38 19.05
C LYS A 87 -8.38 -20.81 19.29
N THR A 88 -7.81 -21.61 18.41
CA THR A 88 -6.49 -22.23 18.61
C THR A 88 -5.38 -21.41 17.95
N THR A 89 -5.61 -21.03 16.70
CA THR A 89 -4.63 -20.40 15.81
C THR A 89 -5.02 -18.98 15.41
N GLY A 90 -6.30 -18.62 15.57
CA GLY A 90 -6.85 -17.29 15.28
C GLY A 90 -7.06 -16.41 16.52
N ILE A 91 -7.99 -15.46 16.38
CA ILE A 91 -8.34 -14.47 17.42
C ILE A 91 -9.60 -14.84 18.21
N GLY A 92 -10.13 -16.06 18.06
CA GLY A 92 -11.42 -16.46 18.65
C GLY A 92 -11.51 -16.39 20.18
N ASN A 93 -10.36 -16.39 20.86
CA ASN A 93 -10.27 -16.24 22.32
C ASN A 93 -9.96 -14.80 22.78
N TRP A 94 -9.91 -13.82 21.88
CA TRP A 94 -9.58 -12.43 22.23
C TRP A 94 -10.83 -11.70 22.71
N SER A 95 -10.70 -10.99 23.84
CA SER A 95 -11.76 -10.08 24.29
C SER A 95 -11.86 -8.88 23.33
N ASP A 96 -12.91 -8.08 23.49
CA ASP A 96 -13.05 -6.81 22.74
C ASP A 96 -11.87 -5.88 23.05
N ASP A 97 -11.46 -5.81 24.31
CA ASP A 97 -10.31 -5.01 24.74
C ASP A 97 -8.98 -5.53 24.20
N ASP A 98 -8.79 -6.85 24.10
CA ASP A 98 -7.57 -7.42 23.50
C ASP A 98 -7.44 -7.01 22.03
N PHE A 99 -8.55 -7.05 21.28
CA PHE A 99 -8.57 -6.65 19.88
C PHE A 99 -8.35 -5.14 19.72
N VAL A 100 -9.06 -4.34 20.52
CA VAL A 100 -8.91 -2.87 20.54
C VAL A 100 -7.48 -2.47 20.90
N ARG A 101 -6.87 -3.11 21.91
CA ARG A 101 -5.50 -2.84 22.34
C ARG A 101 -4.46 -3.24 21.29
N ALA A 102 -4.70 -4.31 20.52
CA ALA A 102 -3.82 -4.66 19.42
C ALA A 102 -3.82 -3.60 18.32
N LEU A 103 -5.00 -3.13 17.89
CA LEU A 103 -5.13 -2.09 16.85
C LEU A 103 -4.66 -0.72 17.34
N HIS A 104 -5.01 -0.36 18.58
CA HIS A 104 -4.72 0.98 19.08
C HIS A 104 -3.32 1.16 19.65
N GLU A 105 -2.71 0.12 20.18
CA GLU A 105 -1.46 0.23 20.94
C GLU A 105 -0.36 -0.72 20.44
N GLY A 106 -0.68 -1.58 19.47
CA GLY A 106 0.26 -2.57 18.99
C GLY A 106 0.60 -3.60 20.06
N VAL A 107 -0.33 -3.97 20.94
CA VAL A 107 -0.08 -4.95 22.02
C VAL A 107 -1.00 -6.15 21.87
N ARG A 108 -0.42 -7.34 21.76
CA ARG A 108 -1.14 -8.61 21.65
C ARG A 108 -1.86 -8.98 22.95
N LYS A 109 -2.78 -9.94 22.85
CA LYS A 109 -3.46 -10.54 24.01
C LYS A 109 -2.49 -10.98 25.12
N ASP A 110 -1.35 -11.57 24.77
CA ASP A 110 -0.33 -12.03 25.72
C ASP A 110 0.60 -10.93 26.25
N GLY A 111 0.31 -9.66 25.95
CA GLY A 111 1.07 -8.50 26.41
C GLY A 111 2.30 -8.16 25.56
N GLN A 112 2.63 -8.96 24.54
CA GLN A 112 3.79 -8.68 23.69
C GLN A 112 3.50 -7.57 22.67
N HIS A 113 4.48 -6.71 22.41
CA HIS A 113 4.40 -5.69 21.37
C HIS A 113 4.41 -6.28 19.95
N LEU A 114 3.59 -5.72 19.07
CA LEU A 114 3.57 -5.98 17.64
C LEU A 114 4.67 -5.18 16.95
N TYR A 115 5.19 -5.73 15.85
CA TYR A 115 6.05 -4.96 14.95
C TYR A 115 5.17 -4.05 14.10
N PRO A 116 5.60 -2.82 13.78
CA PRO A 116 4.81 -1.82 13.07
C PRO A 116 4.59 -2.15 11.57
N ALA A 117 4.96 -3.36 11.13
CA ALA A 117 4.44 -3.92 9.89
C ALA A 117 2.93 -4.22 9.99
N PHE A 118 2.43 -4.48 11.20
CA PHE A 118 1.02 -4.30 11.50
C PHE A 118 0.81 -2.80 11.79
N PRO A 119 0.03 -2.05 11.00
CA PRO A 119 0.05 -0.60 11.00
C PRO A 119 -0.78 0.01 12.16
N TYR A 120 -0.54 -0.45 13.39
CA TYR A 120 -1.20 0.06 14.60
C TYR A 120 -0.91 1.55 14.85
N THR A 121 0.18 2.09 14.27
CA THR A 121 0.51 3.51 14.30
C THR A 121 -0.50 4.37 13.56
N SER A 122 -1.24 3.79 12.63
CA SER A 122 -2.33 4.42 11.89
C SER A 122 -3.68 4.00 12.46
N TYR A 123 -3.89 2.71 12.74
CA TYR A 123 -5.13 2.21 13.34
C TYR A 123 -5.43 2.79 14.72
N THR A 124 -4.43 3.32 15.44
CA THR A 124 -4.66 4.06 16.68
C THR A 124 -5.68 5.19 16.53
N GLN A 125 -5.81 5.75 15.33
CA GLN A 125 -6.78 6.82 15.04
C GLN A 125 -8.23 6.33 14.92
N LEU A 126 -8.46 5.03 14.77
CA LEU A 126 -9.81 4.48 14.66
C LEU A 126 -10.63 4.73 15.93
N SER A 127 -11.94 4.89 15.76
CA SER A 127 -12.84 4.83 16.90
C SER A 127 -12.92 3.39 17.44
N ARG A 128 -13.18 3.25 18.74
CA ARG A 128 -13.40 1.93 19.35
C ARG A 128 -14.56 1.19 18.67
N ASP A 129 -15.64 1.90 18.33
CA ASP A 129 -16.81 1.30 17.68
C ASP A 129 -16.48 0.75 16.30
N ASP A 130 -15.61 1.41 15.53
CA ASP A 130 -15.15 0.93 14.23
C ASP A 130 -14.27 -0.30 14.36
N VAL A 131 -13.37 -0.32 15.35
CA VAL A 131 -12.56 -1.49 15.66
C VAL A 131 -13.44 -2.69 16.06
N LEU A 132 -14.46 -2.46 16.89
CA LEU A 132 -15.39 -3.53 17.29
C LEU A 132 -16.33 -3.95 16.16
N ALA A 133 -16.68 -3.05 15.23
CA ALA A 133 -17.41 -3.40 14.02
C ALA A 133 -16.57 -4.34 13.14
N ILE A 134 -15.30 -3.99 12.88
CA ILE A 134 -14.36 -4.86 12.15
C ILE A 134 -14.29 -6.24 12.81
N LYS A 135 -14.10 -6.29 14.14
CA LYS A 135 -14.09 -7.56 14.89
C LYS A 135 -15.38 -8.36 14.69
N ALA A 136 -16.54 -7.71 14.81
CA ALA A 136 -17.83 -8.37 14.64
C ALA A 136 -17.99 -8.97 13.24
N TYR A 137 -17.51 -8.27 12.20
CA TYR A 137 -17.47 -8.83 10.85
C TYR A 137 -16.54 -10.05 10.76
N LEU A 138 -15.31 -9.96 11.25
CA LEU A 138 -14.38 -11.10 11.24
C LEU A 138 -14.94 -12.34 11.98
N PHE A 139 -15.69 -12.12 13.07
CA PHE A 139 -16.32 -13.19 13.84
C PHE A 139 -17.60 -13.74 13.21
N SER A 140 -18.15 -13.05 12.21
CA SER A 140 -19.29 -13.54 11.41
C SER A 140 -18.86 -14.47 10.27
N LEU A 141 -17.57 -14.50 9.94
CA LEU A 141 -17.02 -15.29 8.84
C LEU A 141 -16.70 -16.74 9.26
N PRO A 142 -16.56 -17.67 8.31
CA PRO A 142 -16.09 -19.02 8.58
C PRO A 142 -14.74 -19.02 9.31
N THR A 143 -14.62 -19.86 10.33
CA THR A 143 -13.36 -20.04 11.06
C THR A 143 -12.39 -20.89 10.25
N VAL A 144 -11.09 -20.59 10.38
CA VAL A 144 -10.04 -21.37 9.73
C VAL A 144 -8.99 -21.69 10.77
N THR A 145 -8.74 -22.96 11.02
CA THR A 145 -7.59 -23.40 11.81
C THR A 145 -6.36 -23.47 10.92
N GLN A 146 -5.41 -22.56 11.12
CA GLN A 146 -4.17 -22.48 10.36
C GLN A 146 -3.10 -21.81 11.21
N GLU A 147 -2.05 -22.56 11.56
CA GLU A 147 -0.85 -21.99 12.16
C GLU A 147 -0.06 -21.23 11.10
N THR A 148 0.46 -20.06 11.49
CA THR A 148 1.30 -19.22 10.63
C THR A 148 2.74 -19.31 11.11
N ARG A 149 3.68 -19.14 10.19
CA ARG A 149 5.11 -19.17 10.51
C ARG A 149 5.45 -18.09 11.53
N LYS A 150 6.42 -18.40 12.41
CA LYS A 150 6.94 -17.41 13.35
C LYS A 150 7.82 -16.40 12.60
N PRO A 151 7.91 -15.16 13.10
CA PRO A 151 8.86 -14.17 12.58
C PRO A 151 10.31 -14.69 12.53
N GLU A 152 10.97 -14.47 11.41
CA GLU A 152 12.36 -14.82 11.15
C GLU A 152 13.19 -13.54 11.02
N LEU A 153 13.37 -12.83 12.15
CA LEU A 153 14.15 -11.60 12.20
C LEU A 153 15.58 -11.86 12.68
N SER A 154 16.54 -11.11 12.14
CA SER A 154 17.92 -11.15 12.61
C SER A 154 18.08 -10.39 13.93
N PHE A 155 19.12 -10.74 14.71
CA PHE A 155 19.51 -9.93 15.85
C PHE A 155 20.01 -8.54 15.39
N PRO A 156 19.64 -7.43 16.05
CA PRO A 156 18.85 -7.34 17.29
C PRO A 156 17.32 -7.22 17.10
N PHE A 157 16.82 -7.22 15.86
CA PHE A 157 15.40 -6.99 15.55
C PHE A 157 14.47 -8.10 16.04
N ASN A 158 14.99 -9.30 16.31
CA ASN A 158 14.24 -10.38 16.94
C ASN A 158 13.88 -10.14 18.42
N GLN A 159 14.48 -9.13 19.07
CA GLN A 159 14.25 -8.80 20.47
C GLN A 159 12.97 -7.99 20.65
N ARG A 160 11.83 -8.68 20.76
CA ARG A 160 10.50 -8.03 20.78
C ARG A 160 10.31 -7.01 21.92
N TRP A 161 11.00 -7.15 23.05
CA TRP A 161 10.94 -6.17 24.14
C TRP A 161 11.50 -4.79 23.74
N ALA A 162 12.41 -4.73 22.77
CA ALA A 162 12.97 -3.48 22.26
C ALA A 162 11.90 -2.59 21.60
N MET A 163 10.78 -3.17 21.16
CA MET A 163 9.65 -2.41 20.64
C MET A 163 9.05 -1.45 21.66
N GLY A 164 9.17 -1.69 22.97
CA GLY A 164 8.75 -0.72 23.98
C GLY A 164 9.49 0.62 23.85
N PHE A 165 10.79 0.58 23.55
CA PHE A 165 11.60 1.78 23.32
C PHE A 165 11.26 2.44 21.99
N TRP A 166 11.05 1.65 20.95
CA TRP A 166 10.60 2.16 19.65
C TRP A 166 9.25 2.88 19.78
N ASN A 167 8.29 2.28 20.50
CA ASN A 167 6.98 2.88 20.75
C ASN A 167 7.13 4.19 21.55
N ALA A 168 7.98 4.22 22.58
CA ALA A 168 8.22 5.44 23.34
C ALA A 168 8.76 6.58 22.46
N ALA A 169 9.63 6.28 21.50
CA ALA A 169 10.19 7.27 20.58
C ALA A 169 9.18 7.73 19.51
N PHE A 170 8.55 6.77 18.81
CA PHE A 170 7.87 7.02 17.54
C PHE A 170 6.36 6.84 17.55
N PHE A 171 5.81 6.10 18.51
CA PHE A 171 4.36 5.87 18.57
C PHE A 171 3.65 6.98 19.34
N ARG A 172 2.49 7.40 18.82
CA ARG A 172 1.57 8.33 19.47
C ARG A 172 0.21 7.64 19.55
N SER A 173 -0.26 7.40 20.77
CA SER A 173 -1.60 6.83 20.98
C SER A 173 -2.61 7.96 20.92
N GLU A 174 -3.26 8.12 19.77
CA GLU A 174 -4.22 9.19 19.55
C GLU A 174 -5.38 8.73 18.67
N ARG A 175 -6.59 9.14 19.03
CA ARG A 175 -7.79 8.95 18.19
C ARG A 175 -7.88 10.06 17.16
N PHE A 176 -8.55 9.78 16.05
CA PHE A 176 -8.80 10.78 15.02
C PHE A 176 -9.51 12.00 15.62
N LYS A 177 -9.01 13.19 15.26
CA LYS A 177 -9.59 14.46 15.64
C LYS A 177 -9.92 15.25 14.37
N PRO A 178 -11.19 15.50 14.08
CA PRO A 178 -11.57 16.33 12.94
C PRO A 178 -10.91 17.71 13.01
N ALA A 179 -10.30 18.13 11.91
CA ALA A 179 -9.76 19.46 11.75
C ALA A 179 -10.93 20.46 11.62
N PRO A 180 -11.07 21.43 12.54
CA PRO A 180 -12.24 22.32 12.58
C PRO A 180 -12.25 23.35 11.44
N ASP A 181 -11.10 23.62 10.83
CA ASP A 181 -10.94 24.49 9.66
C ASP A 181 -11.20 23.76 8.33
N LYS A 182 -11.51 22.45 8.38
CA LYS A 182 -11.75 21.61 7.20
C LYS A 182 -13.20 21.17 7.11
N SER A 183 -13.65 20.87 5.89
CA SER A 183 -15.01 20.37 5.66
C SER A 183 -15.20 18.98 6.26
N ALA A 184 -16.46 18.59 6.49
CA ALA A 184 -16.78 17.22 6.93
C ALA A 184 -16.26 16.17 5.93
N GLN A 185 -16.41 16.43 4.62
CA GLN A 185 -15.91 15.55 3.56
C GLN A 185 -14.38 15.39 3.62
N TRP A 186 -13.64 16.46 3.88
CA TRP A 186 -12.19 16.38 4.02
C TRP A 186 -11.80 15.53 5.24
N ASN A 187 -12.49 15.71 6.37
CA ASN A 187 -12.24 14.93 7.58
C ASN A 187 -12.57 13.43 7.41
N THR A 188 -13.66 13.10 6.71
CA THR A 188 -13.95 11.72 6.28
C THR A 188 -12.83 11.17 5.41
N GLY A 189 -12.34 11.97 4.46
CA GLY A 189 -11.22 11.59 3.60
C GLY A 189 -9.93 11.32 4.37
N ALA A 190 -9.59 12.17 5.34
CA ALA A 190 -8.42 12.00 6.19
C ALA A 190 -8.52 10.71 7.01
N TYR A 191 -9.68 10.44 7.61
CA TYR A 191 -9.93 9.22 8.36
C TYR A 191 -9.80 7.97 7.48
N LEU A 192 -10.41 7.99 6.29
CA LEU A 192 -10.32 6.88 5.35
C LEU A 192 -8.91 6.69 4.81
N ALA A 193 -8.21 7.74 4.41
CA ALA A 193 -6.88 7.63 3.79
C ALA A 193 -5.79 7.25 4.80
N ILE A 194 -5.85 7.79 6.02
CA ILE A 194 -4.74 7.68 6.99
C ILE A 194 -5.02 6.60 8.03
N ALA A 195 -6.21 6.59 8.64
CA ALA A 195 -6.51 5.66 9.71
C ALA A 195 -6.94 4.27 9.21
N LEU A 196 -7.68 4.21 8.09
CA LEU A 196 -8.19 2.96 7.52
C LEU A 196 -7.33 2.46 6.35
N ALA A 197 -7.11 3.24 5.29
CA ALA A 197 -6.45 2.77 4.07
C ALA A 197 -4.91 2.86 4.13
N HIS A 198 -4.36 3.43 5.21
CA HIS A 198 -2.91 3.47 5.47
C HIS A 198 -2.08 4.05 4.31
N CYS A 199 -2.60 5.05 3.58
CA CYS A 199 -1.88 5.60 2.42
C CYS A 199 -0.46 6.06 2.81
N THR A 200 -0.26 6.49 4.05
CA THR A 200 1.03 6.88 4.61
C THR A 200 2.03 5.75 4.71
N GLU A 201 1.61 4.50 4.92
CA GLU A 201 2.52 3.36 5.06
C GLU A 201 3.29 3.06 3.77
N CYS A 202 2.67 3.33 2.61
CA CYS A 202 3.31 3.18 1.30
C CYS A 202 3.90 4.49 0.78
N HIS A 203 3.21 5.62 0.97
CA HIS A 203 3.56 6.89 0.33
C HIS A 203 4.37 7.86 1.22
N THR A 204 4.82 7.45 2.41
CA THR A 204 5.66 8.28 3.29
C THR A 204 7.01 7.62 3.54
N PRO A 205 8.14 8.34 3.39
CA PRO A 205 9.45 7.75 3.64
C PRO A 205 9.62 7.41 5.12
N ARG A 206 10.44 6.38 5.40
CA ARG A 206 10.78 5.99 6.76
C ARG A 206 12.06 6.69 7.24
N ASN A 207 12.12 7.02 8.52
CA ASN A 207 13.31 7.58 9.17
C ASN A 207 14.33 6.47 9.54
N ILE A 208 15.46 6.84 10.17
CA ILE A 208 16.52 5.89 10.57
C ILE A 208 16.04 4.80 11.54
N GLY A 209 14.98 5.05 12.30
CA GLY A 209 14.33 4.08 13.18
C GLY A 209 13.27 3.23 12.47
N PHE A 210 13.17 3.35 11.14
CA PHE A 210 12.16 2.69 10.30
C PHE A 210 10.70 3.11 10.61
N ALA A 211 10.49 4.23 11.31
CA ALA A 211 9.17 4.83 11.53
C ALA A 211 8.83 5.82 10.41
N LEU A 212 7.54 6.06 10.15
CA LEU A 212 7.09 7.05 9.17
C LEU A 212 7.63 8.44 9.50
N ASN A 213 8.20 9.12 8.51
CA ASN A 213 8.68 10.48 8.65
C ASN A 213 7.52 11.47 8.42
N GLN A 214 6.86 11.88 9.50
CA GLN A 214 5.72 12.81 9.47
C GLN A 214 6.06 14.15 8.77
N ALA A 215 7.30 14.62 8.85
CA ALA A 215 7.71 15.86 8.16
C ALA A 215 7.68 15.74 6.63
N ARG A 216 7.56 14.52 6.11
CA ARG A 216 7.53 14.18 4.68
C ARG A 216 6.32 13.33 4.34
N GLU A 217 5.23 13.49 5.09
CA GLU A 217 4.00 12.75 4.90
C GLU A 217 3.53 12.78 3.43
N LEU A 218 3.26 11.60 2.87
CA LEU A 218 2.77 11.39 1.49
C LEU A 218 3.72 11.86 0.37
N SER A 219 4.99 12.16 0.68
CA SER A 219 5.96 12.65 -0.31
C SER A 219 6.52 11.59 -1.26
N GLY A 220 6.08 10.33 -1.14
CA GLY A 220 6.57 9.17 -1.87
C GLY A 220 7.68 8.41 -1.14
N ALA A 221 7.78 7.11 -1.37
CA ALA A 221 8.76 6.23 -0.76
C ALA A 221 9.00 4.97 -1.59
N ASP A 222 10.09 4.26 -1.29
CA ASP A 222 10.33 2.92 -1.83
C ASP A 222 9.86 1.87 -0.81
N VAL A 223 9.01 0.95 -1.25
CA VAL A 223 8.43 -0.12 -0.43
C VAL A 223 8.44 -1.43 -1.22
N ASN A 224 9.05 -2.47 -0.64
CA ASN A 224 9.13 -3.82 -1.23
C ASN A 224 9.66 -3.83 -2.68
N GLY A 225 10.66 -3.02 -2.98
CA GLY A 225 11.24 -2.92 -4.33
C GLY A 225 10.45 -2.03 -5.30
N TRP A 226 9.22 -1.63 -4.96
CA TRP A 226 8.41 -0.67 -5.71
C TRP A 226 8.64 0.75 -5.24
N HIS A 227 8.53 1.71 -6.15
CA HIS A 227 8.43 3.12 -5.83
C HIS A 227 6.96 3.56 -5.77
N ALA A 228 6.50 3.91 -4.57
CA ALA A 228 5.22 4.56 -4.34
C ALA A 228 5.39 6.08 -4.53
N PRO A 229 4.69 6.71 -5.48
CA PRO A 229 4.92 8.11 -5.83
C PRO A 229 4.46 9.07 -4.73
N ASN A 230 4.88 10.32 -4.82
CA ASN A 230 4.27 11.39 -4.05
C ASN A 230 2.78 11.52 -4.42
N ILE A 231 1.90 11.62 -3.42
CA ILE A 231 0.45 11.78 -3.63
C ILE A 231 -0.12 13.07 -3.02
N THR A 232 0.75 14.00 -2.66
CA THR A 232 0.35 15.36 -2.28
C THR A 232 -0.06 16.18 -3.50
N SER A 233 -0.63 17.37 -3.25
CA SER A 233 -1.06 18.31 -4.28
C SER A 233 0.09 18.96 -5.09
N ASP A 234 1.35 18.55 -4.89
CA ASP A 234 2.50 19.03 -5.65
C ASP A 234 2.35 18.76 -7.17
N PRO A 235 2.55 19.75 -8.06
CA PRO A 235 2.33 19.59 -9.49
C PRO A 235 3.46 18.84 -10.22
N VAL A 236 4.66 18.75 -9.62
CA VAL A 236 5.85 18.16 -10.27
C VAL A 236 6.07 16.71 -9.82
N HIS A 237 5.98 16.49 -8.51
CA HIS A 237 6.24 15.21 -7.86
C HIS A 237 4.92 14.47 -7.60
N GLY A 238 3.89 15.22 -7.19
CA GLY A 238 2.63 14.69 -6.68
C GLY A 238 1.53 14.47 -7.73
N ILE A 239 0.28 14.59 -7.26
CA ILE A 239 -0.95 14.48 -8.07
C ILE A 239 -1.51 15.84 -8.49
N GLY A 240 -0.77 16.95 -8.28
CA GLY A 240 -1.27 18.31 -8.52
C GLY A 240 -1.77 18.58 -9.94
N THR A 241 -1.24 17.87 -10.94
CA THR A 241 -1.66 18.00 -12.35
C THR A 241 -2.76 17.02 -12.77
N TRP A 242 -3.13 16.06 -11.91
CA TRP A 242 -4.19 15.10 -12.22
C TRP A 242 -5.53 15.82 -12.22
N THR A 243 -6.42 15.48 -13.14
CA THR A 243 -7.82 15.94 -13.04
C THR A 243 -8.55 15.12 -11.98
N ASP A 244 -9.66 15.65 -11.46
CA ASP A 244 -10.48 14.91 -10.50
C ASP A 244 -11.07 13.65 -11.12
N ALA A 245 -11.44 13.69 -12.41
CA ALA A 245 -11.90 12.51 -13.13
C ALA A 245 -10.80 11.42 -13.21
N GLN A 246 -9.56 11.81 -13.51
CA GLN A 246 -8.42 10.87 -13.54
C GLN A 246 -8.18 10.26 -12.16
N LEU A 247 -8.14 11.08 -11.10
CA LEU A 247 -7.89 10.58 -9.75
C LEU A 247 -9.02 9.66 -9.28
N TYR A 248 -10.27 10.02 -9.55
CA TYR A 248 -11.44 9.19 -9.23
C TYR A 248 -11.40 7.84 -9.94
N GLN A 249 -11.13 7.82 -11.25
CA GLN A 249 -11.01 6.59 -12.03
C GLN A 249 -9.85 5.73 -11.52
N TYR A 250 -8.68 6.32 -11.30
CA TYR A 250 -7.52 5.57 -10.83
C TYR A 250 -7.75 4.92 -9.47
N LEU A 251 -8.35 5.63 -8.51
CA LEU A 251 -8.66 5.05 -7.20
C LEU A 251 -9.73 3.95 -7.29
N ARG A 252 -10.70 4.08 -8.19
CA ARG A 252 -11.84 3.15 -8.26
C ARG A 252 -11.58 1.91 -9.12
N SER A 253 -10.82 2.04 -10.20
CA SER A 253 -10.58 0.96 -11.16
C SER A 253 -9.10 0.67 -11.40
N GLY A 254 -8.19 1.39 -10.76
CA GLY A 254 -6.76 1.17 -10.93
C GLY A 254 -6.25 1.59 -12.30
N HIS A 255 -6.97 2.45 -13.01
CA HIS A 255 -6.52 3.03 -14.27
C HIS A 255 -7.08 4.43 -14.48
N ALA A 256 -6.28 5.30 -15.09
CA ALA A 256 -6.75 6.58 -15.61
C ALA A 256 -6.06 6.93 -16.93
N ASP A 257 -6.86 7.41 -17.89
CA ASP A 257 -6.38 7.80 -19.21
C ASP A 257 -5.30 8.88 -19.11
N GLY A 258 -4.16 8.63 -19.77
CA GLY A 258 -2.99 9.51 -19.74
C GLY A 258 -2.21 9.50 -18.42
N ARG A 259 -2.56 8.62 -17.47
CA ARG A 259 -1.84 8.39 -16.20
C ARG A 259 -1.40 6.94 -16.00
N GLY A 260 -1.94 6.03 -16.80
CA GLY A 260 -1.61 4.60 -16.79
C GLY A 260 -2.39 3.81 -15.75
N SER A 261 -1.96 2.56 -15.56
CA SER A 261 -2.58 1.59 -14.65
C SER A 261 -1.78 1.44 -13.36
N ALA A 262 -2.48 1.12 -12.27
CA ALA A 262 -1.88 0.62 -11.05
C ALA A 262 -1.24 -0.74 -11.30
N GLY A 263 -0.12 -0.99 -10.63
CA GLY A 263 0.59 -2.27 -10.65
C GLY A 263 1.19 -2.55 -9.28
N GLY A 264 1.60 -3.80 -9.07
CA GLY A 264 2.18 -4.24 -7.80
C GLY A 264 1.24 -3.95 -6.61
N PRO A 265 1.78 -3.47 -5.47
CA PRO A 265 0.99 -3.22 -4.25
C PRO A 265 -0.17 -2.24 -4.44
N MET A 266 -0.05 -1.26 -5.34
CA MET A 266 -1.17 -0.33 -5.61
C MET A 266 -2.31 -1.02 -6.36
N GLY A 267 -1.99 -1.97 -7.24
CA GLY A 267 -3.00 -2.80 -7.91
C GLY A 267 -3.77 -3.67 -6.92
N GLU A 268 -3.06 -4.27 -5.95
CA GLU A 268 -3.66 -5.04 -4.86
C GLU A 268 -4.57 -4.19 -3.98
N ALA A 269 -4.16 -2.96 -3.64
CA ALA A 269 -4.99 -2.03 -2.87
C ALA A 269 -6.29 -1.66 -3.59
N VAL A 270 -6.26 -1.52 -4.93
CA VAL A 270 -7.47 -1.33 -5.72
C VAL A 270 -8.31 -2.60 -5.75
N GLU A 271 -7.69 -3.76 -6.02
CA GLU A 271 -8.38 -5.04 -6.11
C GLU A 271 -9.12 -5.39 -4.81
N ASN A 272 -8.47 -5.22 -3.66
CA ASN A 272 -8.98 -5.74 -2.40
C ASN A 272 -9.76 -4.69 -1.59
N SER A 273 -9.53 -3.40 -1.83
CA SER A 273 -10.11 -2.29 -1.06
C SER A 273 -10.85 -1.26 -1.92
N LEU A 274 -10.12 -0.41 -2.65
CA LEU A 274 -10.65 0.87 -3.12
C LEU A 274 -11.83 0.74 -4.09
N GLN A 275 -11.85 -0.29 -4.94
CA GLN A 275 -12.95 -0.50 -5.90
C GLN A 275 -14.31 -0.73 -5.23
N TYR A 276 -14.31 -1.18 -3.97
CA TYR A 276 -15.51 -1.48 -3.20
C TYR A 276 -16.04 -0.30 -2.38
N LEU A 277 -15.31 0.81 -2.33
CA LEU A 277 -15.74 1.98 -1.58
C LEU A 277 -16.92 2.69 -2.24
N ASP A 278 -17.75 3.31 -1.42
CA ASP A 278 -18.79 4.21 -1.87
C ASP A 278 -18.16 5.37 -2.67
N PRO A 279 -18.75 5.77 -3.81
CA PRO A 279 -18.28 6.92 -4.59
C PRO A 279 -18.01 8.18 -3.76
N LYS A 280 -18.81 8.47 -2.74
CA LYS A 280 -18.62 9.64 -1.87
C LYS A 280 -17.42 9.50 -0.95
N ASP A 281 -17.09 8.28 -0.52
CA ASP A 281 -15.89 8.00 0.26
C ASP A 281 -14.63 8.14 -0.61
N ILE A 282 -14.66 7.72 -1.88
CA ILE A 282 -13.57 8.01 -2.84
C ILE A 282 -13.40 9.53 -3.03
N GLN A 283 -14.49 10.26 -3.22
CA GLN A 283 -14.45 11.72 -3.32
C GLN A 283 -13.93 12.39 -2.03
N ALA A 284 -14.24 11.83 -0.86
CA ALA A 284 -13.70 12.28 0.41
C ALA A 284 -12.18 12.10 0.46
N ILE A 285 -11.66 10.92 0.11
CA ILE A 285 -10.22 10.66 -0.01
C ILE A 285 -9.57 11.67 -0.98
N MET A 286 -10.19 11.92 -2.14
CA MET A 286 -9.70 12.93 -3.08
C MET A 286 -9.66 14.33 -2.47
N SER A 287 -10.73 14.74 -1.77
CA SER A 287 -10.80 16.02 -1.07
C SER A 287 -9.67 16.16 -0.06
N TYR A 288 -9.39 15.10 0.70
CA TYR A 288 -8.26 15.04 1.62
C TYR A 288 -6.92 15.25 0.89
N LEU A 289 -6.61 14.41 -0.12
CA LEU A 289 -5.34 14.47 -0.85
C LEU A 289 -5.09 15.81 -1.53
N ARG A 290 -6.15 16.46 -2.04
CA ARG A 290 -6.09 17.83 -2.59
C ARG A 290 -5.79 18.89 -1.53
N GLY A 291 -6.27 18.68 -0.31
CA GLY A 291 -6.09 19.61 0.81
C GLY A 291 -4.79 19.40 1.61
N VAL A 292 -4.05 18.31 1.37
CA VAL A 292 -2.72 18.10 1.95
C VAL A 292 -1.72 19.07 1.33
N SER A 293 -0.89 19.68 2.17
CA SER A 293 0.17 20.59 1.73
C SER A 293 1.12 19.91 0.73
N PRO A 294 1.48 20.58 -0.39
CA PRO A 294 2.45 20.06 -1.33
C PRO A 294 3.77 19.71 -0.64
N GLN A 295 4.27 18.51 -0.91
CA GLN A 295 5.60 18.07 -0.47
C GLN A 295 6.50 17.85 -1.68
N VAL A 296 7.79 18.18 -1.53
CA VAL A 296 8.80 17.84 -2.54
C VAL A 296 9.23 16.39 -2.32
N GLY A 297 9.00 15.55 -3.33
CA GLY A 297 9.43 14.14 -3.32
C GLY A 297 10.88 13.97 -3.78
N ASP A 298 11.50 12.83 -3.49
CA ASP A 298 12.90 12.56 -3.84
C ASP A 298 13.10 12.21 -5.32
N LYS A 299 12.06 11.73 -5.99
CA LYS A 299 12.10 11.25 -7.38
C LYS A 299 11.12 12.07 -8.23
N PRO A 300 11.49 13.25 -8.76
CA PRO A 300 10.65 13.99 -9.69
C PRO A 300 10.37 13.14 -10.93
N THR A 301 9.11 13.03 -11.33
CA THR A 301 8.71 12.31 -12.55
C THR A 301 7.80 13.20 -13.39
N SER A 302 8.39 13.91 -14.35
CA SER A 302 7.63 14.65 -15.35
C SER A 302 6.97 13.67 -16.32
N ILE A 303 5.65 13.64 -16.39
CA ILE A 303 4.92 12.79 -17.35
C ILE A 303 5.03 13.38 -18.76
N ASN A 304 5.56 12.61 -19.70
CA ASN A 304 5.51 12.89 -21.12
C ASN A 304 4.42 12.03 -21.78
N ALA A 305 3.28 12.63 -22.08
CA ALA A 305 2.16 11.92 -22.71
C ALA A 305 2.33 11.71 -24.23
N ARG A 306 3.30 12.39 -24.86
CA ARG A 306 3.51 12.36 -26.32
C ARG A 306 5.01 12.42 -26.67
N PRO A 307 5.78 11.38 -26.31
CA PRO A 307 7.20 11.33 -26.66
C PRO A 307 7.40 11.24 -28.18
N PRO A 308 8.47 11.84 -28.74
CA PRO A 308 8.71 11.84 -30.19
C PRO A 308 8.69 10.45 -30.82
N ALA A 309 9.29 9.46 -30.16
CA ALA A 309 9.37 8.09 -30.67
C ALA A 309 8.00 7.41 -30.82
N VAL A 310 7.01 7.77 -29.98
CA VAL A 310 5.63 7.32 -30.16
C VAL A 310 4.96 8.06 -31.31
N THR A 311 5.18 9.37 -31.45
CA THR A 311 4.55 10.18 -32.52
C THR A 311 4.98 9.74 -33.92
N THR A 312 6.14 9.10 -34.05
CA THR A 312 6.66 8.55 -35.31
C THR A 312 6.44 7.04 -35.46
N SER A 313 5.72 6.40 -34.52
CA SER A 313 5.34 4.99 -34.58
C SER A 313 3.86 4.81 -34.95
N MET A 314 3.48 3.66 -35.48
CA MET A 314 2.09 3.29 -35.76
C MET A 314 1.61 2.20 -34.80
N ALA A 315 0.35 1.78 -34.86
CA ALA A 315 -0.12 0.65 -34.05
C ALA A 315 0.64 -0.67 -34.35
N TYR A 316 1.08 -0.84 -35.60
CA TYR A 316 1.67 -2.07 -36.14
C TYR A 316 3.11 -1.90 -36.67
N SER A 317 3.74 -0.74 -36.49
CA SER A 317 5.16 -0.55 -36.84
C SER A 317 5.91 0.33 -35.81
N PRO A 318 7.18 0.00 -35.52
CA PRO A 318 8.01 0.74 -34.56
C PRO A 318 8.41 2.12 -35.08
N SER A 319 9.00 2.92 -34.20
CA SER A 319 9.67 4.16 -34.60
C SER A 319 10.85 3.88 -35.53
N PRO A 320 10.95 4.56 -36.69
CA PRO A 320 12.04 4.35 -37.65
C PRO A 320 13.41 4.80 -37.13
N GLN A 321 13.45 5.55 -36.02
CA GLN A 321 14.65 6.23 -35.51
C GLN A 321 15.05 5.75 -34.11
N THR A 322 14.92 4.44 -33.84
CA THR A 322 15.37 3.87 -32.57
C THR A 322 16.91 3.85 -32.51
N PRO A 323 17.55 4.48 -31.50
CA PRO A 323 19.00 4.50 -31.35
C PRO A 323 19.63 3.09 -31.36
N SER A 324 20.84 2.96 -31.89
CA SER A 324 21.54 1.67 -32.04
C SER A 324 21.68 0.90 -30.71
N HIS A 325 21.97 1.61 -29.62
CA HIS A 325 22.11 1.01 -28.28
C HIS A 325 20.79 0.50 -27.68
N LEU A 326 19.63 0.83 -28.27
CA LEU A 326 18.30 0.35 -27.83
C LEU A 326 17.73 -0.75 -28.74
N GLN A 327 18.46 -1.16 -29.78
CA GLN A 327 17.98 -2.13 -30.76
C GLN A 327 17.72 -3.52 -30.16
N ALA A 328 18.48 -3.93 -29.15
CA ALA A 328 18.23 -5.19 -28.46
C ALA A 328 16.92 -5.15 -27.65
N GLY A 329 16.68 -4.06 -26.91
CA GLY A 329 15.41 -3.83 -26.20
C GLY A 329 14.19 -3.73 -27.14
N LEU A 330 14.37 -3.12 -28.33
CA LEU A 330 13.35 -3.07 -29.36
C LEU A 330 12.93 -4.49 -29.82
N LYS A 331 13.89 -5.36 -30.10
CA LYS A 331 13.62 -6.76 -30.52
C LYS A 331 12.92 -7.57 -29.43
N LEU A 332 13.30 -7.36 -28.16
CA LEU A 332 12.61 -7.99 -27.02
C LEU A 332 11.17 -7.50 -26.93
N PHE A 333 10.93 -6.21 -27.11
CA PHE A 333 9.57 -5.65 -27.11
C PHE A 333 8.73 -6.19 -28.28
N GLU A 334 9.33 -6.32 -29.47
CA GLU A 334 8.69 -6.95 -30.63
C GLU A 334 8.21 -8.36 -30.32
N ALA A 335 9.11 -9.17 -29.75
CA ALA A 335 8.87 -10.59 -29.50
C ALA A 335 7.84 -10.85 -28.40
N SER A 336 7.75 -9.97 -27.39
CA SER A 336 7.05 -10.29 -26.13
C SER A 336 6.00 -9.26 -25.68
N CYS A 337 5.98 -8.06 -26.25
CA CYS A 337 5.17 -6.95 -25.69
C CYS A 337 4.25 -6.28 -26.72
N ALA A 338 4.69 -6.17 -27.97
CA ALA A 338 4.02 -5.35 -28.99
C ALA A 338 2.59 -5.81 -29.32
N SER A 339 2.28 -7.10 -29.20
CA SER A 339 0.95 -7.65 -29.47
C SER A 339 -0.13 -7.10 -28.53
N CYS A 340 0.22 -6.82 -27.27
CA CYS A 340 -0.71 -6.28 -26.27
C CYS A 340 -0.58 -4.76 -26.13
N HIS A 341 0.64 -4.24 -26.07
CA HIS A 341 0.90 -2.82 -25.77
C HIS A 341 0.90 -1.91 -27.01
N GLN A 342 1.10 -2.49 -28.20
CA GLN A 342 1.34 -1.81 -29.48
C GLN A 342 2.58 -0.91 -29.48
N TRP A 343 3.07 -0.59 -30.67
CA TRP A 343 4.27 0.26 -30.82
C TRP A 343 4.03 1.72 -30.44
N ASN A 344 2.78 2.16 -30.58
CA ASN A 344 2.32 3.47 -30.13
C ASN A 344 1.93 3.49 -28.64
N GLY A 345 1.97 2.35 -27.93
CA GLY A 345 1.72 2.26 -26.48
C GLY A 345 0.26 2.47 -26.06
N GLN A 346 -0.69 2.46 -27.00
CA GLN A 346 -2.11 2.65 -26.71
C GLN A 346 -2.77 1.40 -26.11
N GLY A 347 -2.26 0.21 -26.45
CA GLY A 347 -2.79 -1.07 -25.97
C GLY A 347 -4.31 -1.25 -26.12
N PRO A 348 -4.90 -1.21 -27.33
CA PRO A 348 -6.35 -1.10 -27.53
C PRO A 348 -7.14 -2.35 -27.12
N GLN A 349 -6.47 -3.47 -26.83
CA GLN A 349 -7.12 -4.67 -26.29
C GLN A 349 -7.77 -4.39 -24.94
N THR A 350 -7.12 -3.54 -24.13
CA THR A 350 -7.62 -3.10 -22.83
C THR A 350 -6.90 -1.83 -22.41
N HIS A 351 -7.63 -0.84 -21.89
CA HIS A 351 -7.01 0.38 -21.38
C HIS A 351 -5.91 0.11 -20.35
N TYR A 352 -5.97 -1.03 -19.65
CA TYR A 352 -4.92 -1.42 -18.71
C TYR A 352 -3.56 -1.71 -19.35
N ALA A 353 -3.52 -2.05 -20.64
CA ALA A 353 -2.30 -2.29 -21.41
C ALA A 353 -1.68 -1.00 -21.96
N ALA A 354 -2.31 0.16 -21.77
CA ALA A 354 -1.74 1.42 -22.20
C ALA A 354 -0.46 1.74 -21.39
N LEU A 355 0.62 2.06 -22.11
CA LEU A 355 1.89 2.48 -21.51
C LEU A 355 2.03 4.00 -21.49
N LEU A 356 1.30 4.71 -22.34
CA LEU A 356 1.38 6.17 -22.46
C LEU A 356 0.88 6.86 -21.19
N GLY A 357 1.66 7.84 -20.73
CA GLY A 357 1.32 8.64 -19.56
C GLY A 357 1.54 7.93 -18.22
N ALA A 358 1.87 6.63 -18.23
CA ALA A 358 2.21 5.90 -17.02
C ALA A 358 3.44 6.51 -16.34
N ARG A 359 3.38 6.68 -15.01
CA ARG A 359 4.52 7.21 -14.25
C ARG A 359 5.73 6.27 -14.32
N SER A 360 5.51 4.96 -14.35
CA SER A 360 6.55 3.94 -14.43
C SER A 360 7.46 4.14 -15.65
N VAL A 361 6.90 4.33 -16.85
CA VAL A 361 7.70 4.51 -18.08
C VAL A 361 8.36 5.89 -18.17
N ASN A 362 7.96 6.83 -17.31
CA ASN A 362 8.56 8.16 -17.21
C ASN A 362 9.64 8.27 -16.11
N ASP A 363 9.80 7.23 -15.29
CA ASP A 363 10.86 7.14 -14.29
C ASP A 363 12.15 6.59 -14.91
N ARG A 364 13.21 7.41 -14.89
CA ARG A 364 14.53 7.05 -15.42
C ARG A 364 15.22 5.93 -14.66
N SER A 365 14.88 5.74 -13.38
CA SER A 365 15.42 4.64 -12.57
C SER A 365 14.93 3.28 -13.08
N GLY A 366 13.77 3.27 -13.74
CA GLY A 366 13.11 2.07 -14.25
C GLY A 366 12.64 1.11 -13.17
N GLN A 367 12.67 1.50 -11.89
CA GLN A 367 12.36 0.62 -10.76
C GLN A 367 11.01 -0.08 -10.93
N ASN A 368 9.93 0.67 -11.16
CA ASN A 368 8.60 0.08 -11.34
C ASN A 368 8.46 -0.68 -12.67
N VAL A 369 9.16 -0.27 -13.74
CA VAL A 369 9.15 -0.99 -15.02
C VAL A 369 9.78 -2.37 -14.86
N VAL A 370 10.94 -2.42 -14.19
CA VAL A 370 11.64 -3.67 -13.88
C VAL A 370 10.77 -4.58 -13.02
N GLN A 371 10.16 -4.06 -11.96
CA GLN A 371 9.21 -4.82 -11.13
C GLN A 371 8.05 -5.40 -11.95
N THR A 372 7.40 -4.58 -12.79
CA THR A 372 6.30 -5.04 -13.65
C THR A 372 6.75 -6.11 -14.66
N ILE A 373 7.94 -6.00 -15.24
CA ILE A 373 8.46 -7.02 -16.18
C ILE A 373 8.77 -8.32 -15.43
N LEU A 374 9.45 -8.25 -14.29
CA LEU A 374 9.86 -9.43 -13.53
C LEU A 374 8.67 -10.19 -12.95
N HIS A 375 7.71 -9.48 -12.34
CA HIS A 375 6.60 -10.08 -11.60
C HIS A 375 5.29 -10.15 -12.40
N GLY A 376 5.23 -9.50 -13.56
CA GLY A 376 3.98 -9.31 -14.30
C GLY A 376 3.07 -8.30 -13.61
N ALA A 377 1.81 -8.27 -14.05
CA ALA A 377 0.76 -7.52 -13.39
C ALA A 377 -0.53 -8.35 -13.38
N ARG A 378 -1.18 -8.42 -12.23
CA ARG A 378 -2.49 -9.04 -12.08
C ARG A 378 -3.35 -8.17 -11.17
N MET A 379 -4.56 -7.87 -11.60
CA MET A 379 -5.53 -7.11 -10.82
C MET A 379 -6.94 -7.48 -11.25
N ARG A 380 -7.81 -7.80 -10.31
CA ARG A 380 -9.23 -8.08 -10.61
C ARG A 380 -10.10 -6.87 -10.30
N ILE A 381 -10.79 -6.35 -11.31
CA ILE A 381 -11.70 -5.20 -11.20
C ILE A 381 -13.11 -5.66 -11.54
N GLY A 382 -13.99 -5.73 -10.54
CA GLY A 382 -15.29 -6.36 -10.67
C GLY A 382 -15.16 -7.83 -11.13
N GLU A 383 -15.72 -8.13 -12.29
CA GLU A 383 -15.62 -9.46 -12.93
C GLU A 383 -14.47 -9.56 -13.95
N HIS A 384 -13.75 -8.46 -14.19
CA HIS A 384 -12.69 -8.41 -15.19
C HIS A 384 -11.32 -8.69 -14.57
N GLU A 385 -10.53 -9.52 -15.23
CA GLU A 385 -9.16 -9.79 -14.87
C GLU A 385 -8.20 -9.00 -15.78
N VAL A 386 -7.38 -8.16 -15.16
CA VAL A 386 -6.23 -7.53 -15.79
C VAL A 386 -5.05 -8.47 -15.61
N PHE A 387 -4.38 -8.80 -16.71
CA PHE A 387 -3.27 -9.74 -16.70
C PHE A 387 -2.15 -9.33 -17.66
N MET A 388 -0.94 -9.34 -17.14
CA MET A 388 0.33 -9.28 -17.87
C MET A 388 1.23 -10.38 -17.29
N PRO A 389 1.79 -11.28 -18.12
CA PRO A 389 2.63 -12.37 -17.62
C PRO A 389 3.93 -11.84 -17.01
N ALA A 390 4.48 -12.63 -16.08
CA ALA A 390 5.80 -12.40 -15.50
C ALA A 390 6.90 -12.90 -16.45
N PHE A 391 7.98 -12.12 -16.60
CA PHE A 391 9.10 -12.45 -17.48
C PHE A 391 10.39 -12.80 -16.73
N ALA A 392 10.39 -12.84 -15.40
CA ALA A 392 11.58 -13.23 -14.64
C ALA A 392 12.17 -14.57 -15.11
N ALA A 393 11.37 -15.61 -15.31
CA ALA A 393 11.90 -16.91 -15.76
C ALA A 393 12.33 -16.92 -17.25
N ALA A 394 11.85 -15.98 -18.05
CA ALA A 394 12.02 -15.99 -19.51
C ALA A 394 13.17 -15.10 -19.99
N LEU A 395 13.51 -14.04 -19.25
CA LEU A 395 14.52 -13.05 -19.63
C LEU A 395 15.64 -12.96 -18.59
N THR A 396 16.86 -12.85 -19.09
CA THR A 396 18.06 -12.55 -18.30
C THR A 396 18.03 -11.13 -17.74
N ASP A 397 18.89 -10.85 -16.75
CA ASP A 397 18.99 -9.50 -16.17
C ASP A 397 19.37 -8.42 -17.18
N ASP A 398 20.26 -8.76 -18.12
CA ASP A 398 20.67 -7.87 -19.21
C ASP A 398 19.52 -7.61 -20.19
N GLU A 399 18.77 -8.65 -20.57
CA GLU A 399 17.60 -8.50 -21.44
C GLU A 399 16.51 -7.64 -20.80
N VAL A 400 16.21 -7.85 -19.51
CA VAL A 400 15.25 -7.01 -18.78
C VAL A 400 15.74 -5.56 -18.71
N ALA A 401 17.03 -5.33 -18.49
CA ALA A 401 17.59 -3.99 -18.48
C ALA A 401 17.47 -3.31 -19.84
N GLN A 402 17.81 -4.01 -20.93
CA GLN A 402 17.68 -3.50 -22.30
C GLN A 402 16.24 -3.20 -22.67
N LEU A 403 15.31 -4.11 -22.36
CA LEU A 403 13.87 -3.93 -22.57
C LEU A 403 13.34 -2.73 -21.78
N SER A 404 13.71 -2.61 -20.50
CA SER A 404 13.27 -1.49 -19.65
C SER A 404 13.75 -0.15 -20.19
N ASN A 405 15.02 -0.06 -20.60
CA ASN A 405 15.57 1.16 -21.19
C ASN A 405 14.89 1.53 -22.51
N TYR A 406 14.54 0.54 -23.35
CA TYR A 406 13.76 0.78 -24.56
C TYR A 406 12.35 1.29 -24.24
N VAL A 407 11.64 0.68 -23.28
CA VAL A 407 10.28 1.09 -22.87
C VAL A 407 10.28 2.53 -22.34
N ILE A 408 11.25 2.88 -21.49
CA ILE A 408 11.39 4.24 -20.93
C ILE A 408 11.69 5.27 -22.04
N PHE A 409 12.52 4.90 -23.00
CA PHE A 409 12.81 5.73 -24.18
C PHE A 409 11.56 5.92 -25.05
N GLN A 410 10.94 4.83 -25.48
CA GLN A 410 9.84 4.84 -26.42
C GLN A 410 8.64 5.57 -25.83
N PHE A 411 8.20 5.20 -24.62
CA PHE A 411 6.92 5.64 -24.05
C PHE A 411 7.05 6.78 -23.03
N GLY A 412 8.25 7.02 -22.48
CA GLY A 412 8.53 8.17 -21.61
C GLY A 412 9.32 9.29 -22.30
N GLY A 413 9.97 9.01 -23.44
CA GLY A 413 10.89 9.96 -24.07
C GLY A 413 12.07 10.32 -23.17
N LYS A 414 12.50 9.38 -22.32
CA LYS A 414 13.59 9.57 -21.35
C LYS A 414 14.73 8.60 -21.61
N GLN A 415 15.92 8.93 -21.12
CA GLN A 415 17.01 7.98 -21.05
C GLN A 415 16.90 7.18 -19.74
N GLY A 416 16.55 5.90 -19.87
CA GLY A 416 16.58 4.95 -18.76
C GLY A 416 18.02 4.71 -18.28
N MET A 417 18.15 4.38 -16.99
CA MET A 417 19.42 4.12 -16.31
C MET A 417 19.47 2.69 -15.76
N VAL A 418 18.66 1.79 -16.32
CA VAL A 418 18.54 0.41 -15.81
C VAL A 418 19.77 -0.39 -16.21
N THR A 419 20.36 -1.09 -15.25
CA THR A 419 21.50 -1.99 -15.44
C THR A 419 21.13 -3.42 -15.04
N ALA A 420 21.86 -4.41 -15.55
CA ALA A 420 21.66 -5.81 -15.18
C ALA A 420 21.76 -6.01 -13.65
N ASP A 421 22.73 -5.36 -12.99
CA ASP A 421 22.89 -5.43 -11.52
C ASP A 421 21.65 -4.90 -10.77
N MET A 422 21.00 -3.86 -11.29
CA MET A 422 19.76 -3.35 -10.70
C MET A 422 18.62 -4.34 -10.83
N VAL A 423 18.54 -5.05 -11.96
CA VAL A 423 17.55 -6.11 -12.18
C VAL A 423 17.81 -7.30 -11.27
N ALA A 424 19.07 -7.76 -11.19
CA ALA A 424 19.47 -8.88 -10.36
C ALA A 424 19.07 -8.71 -8.89
N ARG A 425 19.16 -7.49 -8.35
CA ARG A 425 18.74 -7.15 -6.97
C ARG A 425 17.23 -7.18 -6.75
N GLN A 426 16.44 -7.09 -7.81
CA GLN A 426 14.97 -7.07 -7.77
C GLN A 426 14.36 -8.41 -8.18
N ARG A 427 15.18 -9.33 -8.69
CA ARG A 427 14.72 -10.63 -9.15
C ARG A 427 14.20 -11.46 -7.97
N PRO A 428 13.00 -12.09 -8.09
CA PRO A 428 12.51 -13.00 -7.07
C PRO A 428 13.49 -14.18 -6.89
N HIS A 429 13.74 -14.55 -5.64
CA HIS A 429 14.57 -15.70 -5.25
C HIS A 429 13.77 -16.98 -5.12
#